data_AF-A0A096CL53-F1
#
_entry.id   AF-A0A096CL53-F1
#
_cell.length_a   1.000
_cell.length_b   1.000
_cell.length_c   1.000
_cell.angle_alpha   90.00
_cell.angle_beta   90.00
_cell.angle_gamma   90.00
#
_symmetry.space_group_name_H-M   'P 1'
#
loop_
_entity.id
_entity.type
_entity.pdbx_description
1 polymer ?
#
loop_
_entity_poly.entity_id
_entity_poly.type
_entity_poly.pdbx_seq_one_letter_code
_entity_poly.pdbx_strand_id
1 'polypeptide(L)' 'MDGDFFLRLTDVGREVAEQTYEKHCFFTRLLTEAGVDPKTAEQDACRMEHVISEGSFQHLKKNILEKK' A
#
# COMPACT_ATOMS: atom_id res chain seq x y z
N MET A 1 -31.78 17.55 -11.05
CA MET A 1 -31.45 16.57 -9.99
C MET A 1 -30.08 16.05 -10.37
N ASP A 2 -29.04 16.64 -9.80
CA ASP A 2 -27.65 16.26 -10.07
C ASP A 2 -27.42 14.81 -9.63
N GLY A 3 -27.40 13.92 -10.61
CA GLY A 3 -27.45 12.46 -10.46
C GLY A 3 -26.08 11.81 -10.32
N ASP A 4 -25.14 12.49 -9.66
CA ASP A 4 -23.75 12.08 -9.57
C ASP A 4 -23.38 11.85 -8.10
N PHE A 5 -23.69 10.66 -7.57
CA PHE A 5 -23.29 10.17 -6.24
C PHE A 5 -21.78 9.83 -6.19
N PHE A 6 -20.93 10.66 -6.77
CA PHE A 6 -19.49 10.45 -6.78
C PHE A 6 -18.85 11.12 -5.58
N LEU A 7 -18.30 10.31 -4.68
CA LEU A 7 -17.36 10.77 -3.67
C LEU A 7 -16.01 11.02 -4.34
N ARG A 8 -15.62 12.29 -4.42
CA ARG A 8 -14.30 12.70 -4.87
C ARG A 8 -13.42 12.94 -3.66
N LEU A 9 -12.21 12.37 -3.69
CA LEU A 9 -11.19 12.70 -2.72
C LEU A 9 -10.77 14.17 -2.91
N THR A 10 -10.61 14.87 -1.80
CA THR A 10 -9.89 16.15 -1.77
C THR A 10 -8.41 15.91 -2.09
N ASP A 11 -7.64 16.95 -2.41
CA ASP A 11 -6.21 16.79 -2.71
C ASP A 11 -5.47 16.08 -1.56
N VAL A 12 -5.78 16.44 -0.31
CA VAL A 12 -5.27 15.75 0.88
C VAL A 12 -5.73 14.30 0.95
N GLY A 13 -7.01 14.04 0.68
CA GLY A 13 -7.54 12.68 0.66
C GLY A 13 -6.91 11.80 -0.40
N ARG A 14 -6.56 12.38 -1.56
CA ARG A 14 -5.85 11.70 -2.63
C ARG A 14 -4.43 11.35 -2.21
N GLU A 15 -3.70 12.28 -1.62
CA GLU A 15 -2.32 12.04 -1.17
C GLU A 15 -2.25 10.90 -0.15
N VAL A 16 -3.18 10.89 0.82
CA VAL A 16 -3.29 9.80 1.80
C VAL A 16 -3.64 8.47 1.14
N ALA A 17 -4.59 8.47 0.19
CA ALA A 17 -4.97 7.27 -0.54
C ALA A 17 -3.81 6.71 -1.38
N GLU A 18 -3.03 7.57 -2.03
CA GLU A 18 -1.86 7.18 -2.82
C GLU A 18 -0.76 6.59 -1.93
N GLN A 19 -0.51 7.16 -0.74
CA GLN A 19 0.45 6.61 0.22
C GLN A 19 0.03 5.22 0.72
N THR A 20 -1.25 5.03 1.07
CA THR A 20 -1.78 3.72 1.49
C THR A 20 -1.69 2.72 0.34
N TYR A 21 -2.05 3.12 -0.87
CA TYR A 21 -1.97 2.26 -2.05
C TYR A 21 -0.53 1.87 -2.42
N GLU A 22 0.44 2.78 -2.24
CA GLU A 22 1.86 2.46 -2.43
C GLU A 22 2.31 1.37 -1.46
N LYS A 23 1.94 1.48 -0.18
CA LYS A 23 2.25 0.48 0.85
C LYS A 23 1.63 -0.87 0.50
N HIS A 24 0.35 -0.87 0.11
CA HIS A 24 -0.35 -2.07 -0.34
C HIS A 24 0.45 -2.81 -1.42
N CYS A 25 0.78 -2.10 -2.50
CA CYS A 25 1.42 -2.67 -3.66
C CYS A 25 2.84 -3.17 -3.32
N PHE A 26 3.56 -2.44 -2.46
CA PHE A 26 4.88 -2.85 -1.99
C PHE A 26 4.83 -4.16 -1.21
N PHE A 27 3.94 -4.30 -0.21
CA PHE A 27 3.86 -5.52 0.58
C PHE A 27 3.33 -6.70 -0.22
N THR A 28 2.31 -6.51 -1.05
CA THR A 28 1.78 -7.57 -1.91
C THR A 28 2.87 -8.11 -2.82
N ARG A 29 3.63 -7.23 -3.47
CA ARG A 29 4.73 -7.62 -4.34
C ARG A 29 5.86 -8.30 -3.56
N LEU A 30 6.24 -7.75 -2.41
CA LEU A 30 7.28 -8.31 -1.55
C LEU A 30 6.94 -9.74 -1.10
N LEU A 31 5.73 -9.96 -0.61
CA LEU A 31 5.27 -11.27 -0.14
C LEU A 31 5.14 -12.26 -1.31
N THR A 32 4.65 -11.79 -2.46
CA THR A 32 4.58 -12.62 -3.67
C THR A 32 5.99 -13.01 -4.17
N GLU A 33 6.95 -12.08 -4.20
CA GLU A 33 8.36 -12.36 -4.54
C GLU A 33 9.02 -13.31 -3.51
N ALA A 34 8.57 -13.29 -2.25
CA ALA A 34 8.99 -14.24 -1.22
C ALA A 34 8.36 -15.65 -1.35
N GLY A 35 7.43 -15.86 -2.31
CA GLY A 35 6.79 -17.14 -2.58
C GLY A 35 5.45 -17.35 -1.84
N VAL A 36 4.88 -16.30 -1.25
CA VAL A 36 3.53 -16.35 -0.65
C VAL A 36 2.48 -16.38 -1.77
N ASP A 37 1.39 -17.11 -1.56
CA ASP A 37 0.25 -17.11 -2.48
C ASP A 37 -0.29 -15.67 -2.67
N PRO A 38 -0.58 -15.23 -3.90
CA PRO A 38 -0.99 -13.85 -4.17
C PRO A 38 -2.23 -13.40 -3.39
N LYS A 39 -3.19 -14.29 -3.09
CA LYS A 39 -4.36 -13.91 -2.26
C LYS A 39 -3.96 -13.66 -0.82
N THR A 40 -3.09 -14.51 -0.27
CA THR A 40 -2.58 -14.33 1.09
C THR A 40 -1.71 -13.09 1.18
N ALA A 41 -0.85 -12.87 0.18
CA ALA A 41 0.00 -11.69 0.07
C ALA A 41 -0.82 -10.39 0.07
N GLU A 42 -1.93 -10.33 -0.69
CA GLU A 42 -2.83 -9.19 -0.72
C GLU A 42 -3.51 -8.96 0.64
N GLN A 43 -4.03 -10.02 1.27
CA GLN A 43 -4.67 -9.91 2.59
C GLN A 43 -3.71 -9.44 3.68
N ASP A 44 -2.49 -9.96 3.69
CA ASP A 44 -1.47 -9.55 4.64
C ASP A 44 -0.99 -8.13 4.36
N ALA A 45 -0.78 -7.76 3.10
CA ALA A 45 -0.46 -6.38 2.70
C ALA A 45 -1.52 -5.38 3.17
N CYS A 46 -2.80 -5.70 2.99
CA CYS A 46 -3.93 -4.90 3.44
C CYS A 46 -3.92 -4.66 4.97
N ARG A 47 -3.44 -5.63 5.75
CA ARG A 47 -3.26 -5.45 7.20
C ARG A 47 -2.01 -4.64 7.53
N MET A 48 -0.92 -4.90 6.82
CA MET A 48 0.37 -4.27 7.07
C MET A 48 0.37 -2.77 6.73
N GLU A 49 -0.27 -2.36 5.64
CA GLU A 49 -0.31 -0.95 5.20
C GLU A 49 -0.95 -0.01 6.23
N HIS A 50 -1.92 -0.51 7.01
CA HIS A 50 -2.63 0.26 8.03
C HIS A 50 -1.92 0.29 9.39
N VAL A 51 -1.06 -0.70 9.67
CA VAL A 51 -0.40 -0.85 10.96
C VAL A 51 1.04 -0.33 10.93
N ILE A 52 1.68 -0.36 9.76
CA ILE A 52 3.08 0.05 9.65
C ILE A 52 3.24 1.57 9.73
N SER A 53 4.19 2.01 10.56
CA SER A 53 4.58 3.41 10.62
C SER A 53 5.36 3.82 9.36
N GLU A 54 5.21 5.08 8.95
CA GLU A 54 5.89 5.63 7.76
C GLU A 54 7.41 5.42 7.81
N GLY A 55 8.02 5.68 8.97
CA GLY A 55 9.46 5.45 9.15
C GLY A 55 9.89 4.02 8.87
N SER A 56 9.13 3.03 9.35
CA SER A 56 9.43 1.61 9.11
C SER A 56 9.26 1.24 7.64
N PHE A 57 8.21 1.73 6.98
CA PHE A 57 7.97 1.52 5.56
C PHE A 57 9.13 2.06 4.69
N GLN A 58 9.56 3.30 4.93
CA GLN A 58 10.67 3.92 4.20
C GLN A 58 11.97 3.14 4.37
N HIS A 59 12.29 2.68 5.59
CA HIS A 59 13.49 1.87 5.84
C HIS A 59 13.44 0.50 5.17
N LEU A 60 12.27 -0.16 5.19
CA LEU A 60 12.02 -1.44 4.50
C LEU A 60 12.16 -1.29 2.98
N LYS A 61 11.47 -0.29 2.40
CA LYS A 61 11.53 0.01 0.97
C LYS A 61 12.97 0.25 0.51
N LYS A 62 13.72 1.07 1.27
CA LYS A 62 15.12 1.35 1.00
C LYS A 62 15.99 0.09 1.08
N ASN A 63 15.88 -0.70 2.14
CA ASN A 63 16.68 -1.93 2.31
C ASN A 63 16.49 -2.94 1.18
N ILE A 64 15.27 -3.06 0.67
CA ILE A 64 14.96 -4.01 -0.41
C ILE A 64 15.39 -3.49 -1.77
N LEU A 65 15.29 -2.18 -2.02
CA LEU A 65 15.81 -1.56 -3.23
C LEU A 65 17.35 -1.55 -3.29
N GLU A 66 18.03 -1.37 -2.15
CA GLU A 66 19.49 -1.37 -2.08
C GLU A 66 20.11 -2.79 -2.15
N LYS A 67 19.31 -3.83 -1.94
CA LYS A 67 19.74 -5.25 -2.03
C LYS A 67 19.46 -5.91 -3.39
N LYS A 68 18.86 -5.19 -4.34
CA LYS A 68 18.55 -5.67 -5.70
C LYS A 68 19.59 -5.15 -6.69
#